data_AF-A0A817J5Z3-F1
#
_entry.id   AF-A0A817J5Z3-F1
#
_cell.length_a   1.000
_cell.length_b   1.000
_cell.length_c   1.000
_cell.angle_alpha   90.00
_cell.angle_beta   90.00
_cell.angle_gamma   90.00
#
_symmetry.space_group_name_H-M   'P 1'
#
loop_
_entity.id
_entity.type
_entity.pdbx_description
1 polymer ?
#
loop_
_entity_poly.entity_id
_entity_poly.type
_entity_poly.pdbx_seq_one_letter_code
_entity_poly.pdbx_strand_id
1 'polypeptide(L)' 'MSESTVYDTIHTTDREADEEEISLKPEYYSTLGCLPPITDSQAVMITPVVALLNKLKFIDFRLLHDEITAVFYLDLK' A
#
# COMPACT_ATOMS: atom_id res chain seq x y z
N MET A 1 -13.62 -11.02 7.85
CA MET A 1 -13.10 -9.85 8.58
C MET A 1 -14.28 -8.95 8.93
N SER A 2 -14.27 -8.30 10.10
CA SER A 2 -15.24 -7.25 10.39
C SER A 2 -14.92 -6.00 9.58
N GLU A 3 -15.90 -5.13 9.38
CA GLU A 3 -15.69 -3.82 8.74
C GLU A 3 -14.65 -2.97 9.49
N SER A 4 -14.59 -3.06 10.83
CA SER A 4 -13.59 -2.35 11.63
C SER A 4 -12.16 -2.78 11.29
N THR A 5 -11.90 -4.09 11.11
CA THR A 5 -10.57 -4.59 10.77
C THR A 5 -10.15 -4.17 9.35
N VAL A 6 -11.09 -4.07 8.42
CA VAL A 6 -10.82 -3.57 7.06
C VAL A 6 -10.41 -2.11 7.11
N TYR A 7 -11.13 -1.29 7.86
CA TYR A 7 -10.81 0.13 8.04
C TYR A 7 -9.42 0.35 8.64
N ASP A 8 -9.09 -0.36 9.72
CA ASP A 8 -7.78 -0.25 10.38
C ASP A 8 -6.62 -0.68 9.46
N THR A 9 -6.87 -1.70 8.62
CA THR A 9 -5.88 -2.17 7.64
C THR A 9 -5.62 -1.11 6.58
N ILE A 10 -6.67 -0.54 5.99
CA ILE A 10 -6.55 0.50 4.96
C ILE A 10 -5.84 1.73 5.53
N HIS A 11 -6.22 2.18 6.73
CA HIS A 11 -5.57 3.32 7.39
C HIS A 11 -4.07 3.06 7.64
N THR A 12 -3.72 1.83 8.03
CA THR A 12 -2.31 1.46 8.22
C THR A 12 -1.55 1.54 6.89
N THR A 13 -2.11 1.00 5.81
CA THR A 13 -1.51 1.07 4.47
C THR A 13 -1.35 2.51 3.98
N ASP A 14 -2.34 3.37 4.20
CA ASP A 14 -2.31 4.78 3.77
C ASP A 14 -1.19 5.55 4.49
N ARG A 15 -1.02 5.35 5.81
CA ARG A 15 0.07 5.98 6.58
C ARG A 15 1.43 5.57 6.07
N GLU A 16 1.67 4.27 5.86
CA GLU A 16 2.97 3.75 5.39
C GLU A 16 3.33 4.32 4.01
N ALA A 17 2.37 4.30 3.07
CA ALA A 17 2.60 4.74 1.71
C ALA A 17 2.84 6.26 1.59
N ASP A 18 2.13 7.08 2.37
CA ASP A 18 2.24 8.55 2.35
C ASP A 18 3.37 9.06 3.26
N GLU A 19 3.35 8.69 4.53
CA GLU A 19 4.16 9.33 5.56
C GLU A 19 5.53 8.66 5.77
N GLU A 20 5.68 7.38 5.44
CA GLU A 20 6.86 6.61 5.85
C GLU A 20 7.76 6.16 4.70
N GLU A 21 7.19 5.75 3.56
CA GLU A 21 7.96 5.10 2.49
C GLU A 21 8.13 5.95 1.22
N ILE A 22 7.04 6.36 0.55
CA ILE A 22 7.11 6.81 -0.85
C ILE A 22 6.37 8.12 -1.17
N SER A 23 5.74 8.76 -0.16
CA SER A 23 4.90 9.96 -0.34
C SER A 23 3.75 9.78 -1.34
N LEU A 24 3.19 8.58 -1.40
CA LEU A 24 2.01 8.29 -2.22
C LEU A 24 0.75 8.67 -1.45
N LYS A 25 0.30 9.90 -1.64
CA LYS A 25 -0.90 10.43 -0.97
C LYS A 25 -2.18 9.69 -1.39
N PRO A 26 -3.18 9.56 -0.49
CA PRO A 26 -4.48 8.95 -0.78
C PRO A 26 -5.24 9.57 -1.96
N GLU A 27 -5.00 10.85 -2.28
CA GLU A 27 -5.60 11.53 -3.44
C GLU A 27 -5.12 11.00 -4.80
N TYR A 28 -4.04 10.21 -4.84
CA TYR A 28 -3.48 9.66 -6.08
C TYR A 28 -3.96 8.25 -6.41
N TYR A 29 -4.76 7.62 -5.55
CA TYR A 29 -5.32 6.30 -5.79
C TYR A 29 -6.74 6.14 -5.27
N SER A 30 -7.36 5.03 -5.64
CA SER A 30 -8.66 4.58 -5.13
C SER A 30 -8.53 3.16 -4.61
N THR A 31 -8.71 2.97 -3.30
CA THR A 31 -8.66 1.65 -2.68
C THR A 31 -9.85 0.79 -3.14
N LEU A 32 -9.56 -0.38 -3.69
CA LEU A 32 -10.56 -1.36 -4.12
C LEU A 32 -11.00 -2.27 -2.97
N GLY A 33 -10.09 -2.55 -2.04
CA GLY A 33 -10.35 -3.36 -0.85
C GLY A 33 -9.15 -4.22 -0.46
N CYS A 34 -9.42 -5.20 0.40
CA CYS A 34 -8.40 -6.13 0.92
C CYS A 34 -8.51 -7.50 0.25
N LEU A 35 -7.37 -8.12 -0.04
CA LEU A 35 -7.29 -9.54 -0.38
C LEU A 35 -7.32 -10.40 0.90
N PRO A 36 -7.57 -11.72 0.79
CA PRO A 36 -7.45 -12.62 1.93
C PRO A 36 -6.07 -12.47 2.60
N PRO A 37 -6.01 -12.41 3.95
CA PRO A 37 -4.75 -12.29 4.66
C PRO A 37 -3.89 -13.52 4.43
N ILE A 38 -2.58 -13.30 4.41
CA ILE A 38 -1.56 -14.34 4.33
C ILE A 38 -0.76 -14.34 5.63
N THR A 39 -0.24 -15.51 6.00
CA THR A 39 0.67 -15.64 7.14
C THR A 39 2.05 -15.96 6.59
N ASP A 40 3.05 -15.18 7.00
CA ASP A 40 4.42 -15.41 6.60
C ASP A 40 5.08 -16.55 7.41
N SER A 41 6.36 -16.85 7.10
CA SER A 41 7.13 -17.88 7.81
C SER A 41 7.41 -17.56 9.28
N GLN A 42 7.21 -16.31 9.70
CA GLN A 42 7.42 -15.83 11.07
C GLN A 42 6.11 -15.78 11.87
N ALA A 43 5.01 -16.31 11.32
CA ALA A 43 3.67 -16.25 11.89
C ALA A 43 3.09 -14.83 11.99
N VAL A 44 3.59 -13.89 11.18
CA VAL A 44 3.03 -12.55 11.03
C VAL A 44 1.88 -12.60 10.02
N MET A 45 0.74 -12.04 10.39
CA MET A 45 -0.41 -11.90 9.49
C MET A 45 -0.30 -10.61 8.70
N ILE A 46 -0.30 -10.73 7.37
CA ILE A 46 -0.23 -9.61 6.43
C ILE A 46 -1.54 -9.60 5.63
N THR A 47 -2.22 -8.44 5.63
CA THR A 47 -3.44 -8.24 4.85
C THR A 47 -3.12 -7.34 3.65
N PRO A 48 -3.08 -7.86 2.41
CA PRO A 48 -2.79 -7.03 1.25
C PRO A 48 -3.97 -6.10 0.93
N VAL A 49 -3.67 -4.83 0.71
CA VAL A 49 -4.64 -3.83 0.20
C VAL A 49 -4.35 -3.57 -1.26
N VAL A 50 -5.41 -3.54 -2.08
CA VAL A 50 -5.31 -3.28 -3.52
C VAL A 50 -5.93 -1.93 -3.82
N ALA A 51 -5.20 -1.10 -4.56
CA ALA A 51 -5.67 0.20 -5.02
C ALA A 51 -5.37 0.41 -6.51
N LEU A 52 -6.17 1.26 -7.15
CA LEU A 52 -5.92 1.74 -8.50
C LEU A 52 -5.34 3.13 -8.43
N LEU A 53 -4.22 3.38 -9.12
CA LEU A 53 -3.73 4.74 -9.31
C LEU A 53 -4.72 5.52 -10.17
N ASN A 54 -5.00 6.76 -9.78
CA ASN A 54 -5.89 7.67 -10.50
C ASN A 54 -5.29 8.10 -11.86
N LYS A 55 -3.98 7.90 -12.04
CA LYS A 55 -3.24 8.05 -13.30
C LYS A 55 -2.48 6.76 -13.58
N LEU A 56 -2.14 6.49 -14.84
CA LEU A 56 -1.39 5.29 -15.23
C LEU A 56 -0.08 5.10 -14.46
N LYS A 57 0.61 6.20 -14.11
CA LYS A 57 1.81 6.21 -13.29
C LYS A 57 1.84 7.41 -12.37
N PHE A 58 2.36 7.21 -11.18
CA PHE A 58 2.83 8.24 -10.27
C PHE A 58 4.34 8.39 -10.48
N ILE A 59 4.83 9.60 -10.65
CA ILE A 59 6.24 9.86 -11.02
C ILE A 59 6.98 10.67 -9.97
N ASP A 60 6.26 11.21 -8.99
CA ASP A 60 6.78 12.10 -7.96
C ASP A 60 7.02 11.35 -6.64
N PHE A 61 7.50 10.11 -6.74
CA PHE A 61 7.90 9.34 -5.55
C PHE A 61 8.98 10.09 -4.79
N ARG A 62 8.81 10.22 -3.49
CA ARG A 62 9.86 10.64 -2.58
C ARG A 62 10.15 9.48 -1.67
N LEU A 63 11.34 8.90 -1.83
CA LEU A 63 11.83 7.85 -0.93
C LEU A 63 12.08 8.50 0.43
N LEU A 64 11.25 8.14 1.40
CA LEU A 64 11.32 8.60 2.76
C LEU A 64 12.06 7.55 3.58
N HIS A 65 12.86 8.02 4.53
CA HIS A 65 13.70 7.20 5.41
C HIS A 65 14.69 6.30 4.66
N ASP A 66 15.59 5.65 5.41
CA ASP A 66 16.58 4.75 4.84
C ASP A 66 16.00 3.35 4.50
N GLU A 67 14.67 3.22 4.50
CA GLU A 67 13.96 1.95 4.36
C GLU A 67 13.74 1.56 2.89
N ILE A 68 13.68 2.54 1.98
CA ILE A 68 13.40 2.30 0.55
C ILE A 68 14.62 2.60 -0.32
N THR A 69 15.09 1.59 -1.06
CA THR A 69 16.22 1.74 -1.99
C THR A 69 15.79 2.19 -3.40
N ALA A 70 14.61 1.77 -3.87
CA ALA A 70 14.11 2.09 -5.21
C ALA A 70 12.61 1.84 -5.35
N VAL A 71 11.98 2.54 -6.30
CA VAL A 71 10.60 2.29 -6.75
C VAL A 71 10.63 2.03 -8.26
N PHE A 72 9.90 1.03 -8.72
CA PHE A 72 9.79 0.69 -10.14
C PHE A 72 8.40 0.15 -10.49
N TYR A 73 8.06 0.20 -11.77
CA TYR A 73 6.83 -0.36 -12.32
C TYR A 73 7.08 -1.72 -12.95
N LEU A 74 6.16 -2.66 -12.75
CA LEU A 74 6.11 -3.94 -13.44
C LEU A 74 4.77 -4.10 -14.15
N ASP A 75 4.79 -4.54 -15.40
CA ASP A 75 3.58 -4.80 -16.16
C ASP A 75 2.92 -6.10 -15.69
N LEU A 76 1.65 -6.02 -15.28
CA LEU A 76 0.82 -7.19 -15.01
C LEU A 76 0.37 -7.78 -16.35
N LYS A 77 0.71 -9.05 -16.61
CA LYS A 77 0.35 -9.77 -17.85
C LYS A 77 -1.04 -10.37 -17.79
#